data_AF-A0AAE1KH32-F1
#
_entry.id   AF-A0AAE1KH32-F1
#
_cell.length_a   1.000
_cell.length_b   1.000
_cell.length_c   1.000
_cell.angle_alpha   90.00
_cell.angle_beta   90.00
_cell.angle_gamma   90.00
#
_symmetry.space_group_name_H-M   'P 1'
#
loop_
_entity.id
_entity.type
_entity.pdbx_description
1 polymer ?
#
loop_
_entity_poly.entity_id
_entity_poly.type
_entity_poly.pdbx_seq_one_letter_code
_entity_poly.pdbx_strand_id
1 'polypeptide(L)'
;MWWWWWLVRRLGWWLILCVAFTASLKLLLVAHLPPRATLPPLPTQTSSLSSQYRAPSHLTTQQPQQKVYLKGEVYAVRDSEYYRRNQSSRPGLTPLLTSFYAYLTVVRAQYASRSPHLATLTHRLKLDLTRKRVTDDPWDLARKWASPRSLVPNEAKGLGDILAALSTAPIIAADIGHQGTQLKLSLRLKGGQRAIFKPQWYGREDVLEGGVYGGWDRHNGEVAAFHLSRLLDLNTVPLTVGRRISLKRHIIPVATRKLVNTFSTKRGNGTCFYGVCHFCNKETPVCDNGHTLEGSMTMWVTSRLPLINQVNPWKRSYNHGPKNTLVQWEKDAAYCQRVVRVKPFSDPSSPRLLDLMEASVFDFLIQNGDRHHYVVVAGKPQSAIILLDNGKSFADPDVDHMDILTPLLQCCRLRQVTYERLVLLSGGGLSQALEELLALDPIAPVLASSHFDALDRRLLHVLAALDACKERLGGWHHVLF
;
A
#
# COMPACT_ATOMS: atom_id res chain seq x y z
N MET A 1 -43.14 -35.95 -39.00
CA MET A 1 -44.04 -36.09 -37.82
C MET A 1 -43.34 -36.02 -36.44
N TRP A 2 -42.06 -35.62 -36.34
CA TRP A 2 -41.36 -35.47 -35.04
C TRP A 2 -41.06 -34.00 -34.65
N TRP A 3 -41.38 -33.03 -35.51
CA TRP A 3 -41.18 -31.60 -35.24
C TRP A 3 -42.33 -30.92 -34.48
N TRP A 4 -43.54 -31.47 -34.55
CA TRP A 4 -44.72 -30.92 -33.88
C TRP A 4 -44.76 -31.25 -32.36
N TRP A 5 -44.17 -32.37 -31.95
CA TRP A 5 -44.10 -32.78 -30.54
C TRP A 5 -43.07 -32.00 -29.71
N TRP A 6 -42.07 -31.38 -30.35
CA TRP A 6 -41.04 -30.61 -29.66
C TRP A 6 -41.49 -29.16 -29.36
N LEU A 7 -42.34 -28.58 -30.23
CA LEU A 7 -42.86 -27.22 -30.06
C LEU A 7 -43.91 -27.14 -28.93
N VAL A 8 -44.73 -28.17 -28.73
CA VAL A 8 -45.77 -28.23 -27.69
C VAL A 8 -45.18 -28.39 -26.29
N ARG A 9 -43.99 -29.01 -26.14
CA ARG A 9 -43.30 -29.12 -24.83
C ARG A 9 -42.61 -27.83 -24.38
N ARG A 10 -42.24 -26.91 -25.28
CA ARG A 10 -41.60 -25.63 -24.91
C ARG A 10 -42.58 -24.51 -24.53
N LEU A 11 -43.83 -24.58 -25.01
CA LEU A 11 -44.88 -23.61 -24.63
C LEU A 11 -45.55 -23.95 -23.28
N GLY A 12 -45.52 -25.21 -22.84
CA GLY A 12 -46.10 -25.64 -21.55
C GLY A 12 -45.30 -25.27 -20.30
N TRP A 13 -44.00 -24.97 -20.42
CA TRP A 13 -43.16 -24.57 -19.27
C TRP A 13 -43.18 -23.06 -18.99
N TRP A 14 -43.58 -22.23 -19.96
CA TRP A 14 -43.69 -20.78 -19.78
C TRP A 14 -44.99 -20.36 -19.07
N LEU A 15 -46.05 -21.18 -19.11
CA LEU A 15 -47.30 -20.88 -18.39
C LEU A 15 -47.27 -21.25 -16.88
N ILE A 16 -46.34 -22.07 -16.42
CA ILE A 16 -46.27 -22.50 -15.00
C ILE A 16 -45.39 -21.56 -14.16
N LEU A 17 -44.47 -20.80 -14.77
CA LEU A 17 -43.64 -19.81 -14.07
C LEU A 17 -44.27 -18.41 -13.95
N CYS A 18 -45.27 -18.08 -14.77
CA CYS A 18 -45.99 -16.80 -14.65
C CYS A 18 -47.14 -16.80 -13.62
N VAL A 19 -47.63 -17.97 -13.19
CA VAL A 19 -48.75 -18.07 -12.22
C VAL A 19 -48.27 -18.10 -10.76
N ALA A 20 -46.97 -18.31 -10.51
CA ALA A 20 -46.40 -18.33 -9.16
C ALA A 20 -45.94 -16.94 -8.64
N PHE A 21 -45.93 -15.89 -9.47
CA PHE A 21 -45.44 -14.55 -9.07
C PHE A 21 -46.54 -13.51 -8.83
N THR A 22 -47.82 -13.88 -9.00
CA THR A 22 -48.97 -12.96 -8.82
C THR A 22 -49.85 -13.27 -7.61
N ALA A 23 -49.42 -14.16 -6.70
CA ALA A 23 -50.21 -14.61 -5.55
C ALA A 23 -49.62 -14.27 -4.16
N SER A 24 -48.72 -13.29 -4.06
CA SER A 24 -48.25 -12.79 -2.74
C SER A 24 -48.23 -11.26 -2.62
N LEU A 25 -48.93 -10.57 -3.51
CA LEU A 25 -49.11 -9.12 -3.47
C LEU A 25 -50.60 -8.77 -3.40
N LYS A 26 -51.31 -9.30 -2.40
CA LYS A 26 -52.70 -8.92 -2.05
C LYS A 26 -53.11 -9.50 -0.69
N LEU A 27 -52.46 -9.04 0.37
CA LEU A 27 -52.98 -9.06 1.74
C LEU A 27 -52.18 -8.05 2.56
N LEU A 28 -52.90 -7.17 3.27
CA LEU A 28 -52.45 -6.12 4.21
C LEU A 28 -52.31 -4.70 3.64
N LEU A 29 -53.46 -4.10 3.34
CA LEU A 29 -53.79 -2.67 3.54
C LEU A 29 -55.31 -2.61 3.43
N VAL A 30 -56.06 -2.38 4.51
CA VAL A 30 -56.62 -1.11 5.01
C VAL A 30 -57.60 -1.58 6.10
N ALA A 31 -57.83 -1.01 7.28
CA ALA A 31 -57.41 0.16 8.05
C ALA A 31 -57.89 -0.13 9.49
N HIS A 32 -57.33 0.52 10.52
CA HIS A 32 -58.11 1.00 11.67
C HIS A 32 -57.31 2.14 12.35
N LEU A 33 -58.04 3.22 12.64
CA LEU A 33 -57.59 4.52 13.14
C LEU A 33 -57.11 4.46 14.61
N PRO A 34 -56.24 5.38 15.05
CA PRO A 34 -55.73 5.43 16.42
C PRO A 34 -56.65 6.26 17.36
N PRO A 35 -56.74 5.93 18.66
CA PRO A 35 -57.35 6.81 19.63
C PRO A 35 -56.36 7.88 20.14
N ARG A 36 -56.97 8.96 20.63
CA ARG A 36 -56.41 10.27 20.99
C ARG A 36 -56.28 10.36 22.52
N ALA A 37 -55.10 10.70 23.04
CA ALA A 37 -54.80 11.25 24.38
C ALA A 37 -53.29 11.02 24.65
N THR A 38 -52.47 11.86 25.29
CA THR A 38 -52.58 13.16 25.98
C THR A 38 -51.12 13.63 26.15
N LEU A 39 -50.87 14.92 25.99
CA LEU A 39 -49.55 15.54 26.16
C LEU A 39 -49.15 15.60 27.65
N PRO A 40 -47.90 15.27 28.03
CA PRO A 40 -47.32 15.70 29.29
C PRO A 40 -46.74 17.14 29.17
N PRO A 41 -46.63 17.88 30.28
CA PRO A 41 -46.44 19.34 30.26
C PRO A 41 -44.99 19.77 30.00
N LEU A 42 -44.84 21.00 29.49
CA LEU A 42 -43.57 21.72 29.41
C LEU A 42 -42.98 21.96 30.81
N PRO A 43 -41.67 21.79 31.01
CA PRO A 43 -40.95 22.47 32.08
C PRO A 43 -40.50 23.86 31.61
N THR A 44 -40.91 24.85 32.39
CA THR A 44 -40.45 26.23 32.41
C THR A 44 -38.93 26.34 32.60
N GLN A 45 -38.35 27.36 31.96
CA GLN A 45 -36.98 27.82 32.17
C GLN A 45 -36.74 28.19 33.65
N THR A 46 -35.67 27.65 34.24
CA THR A 46 -34.83 28.38 35.19
C THR A 46 -33.37 27.98 34.97
N SER A 47 -32.53 29.01 34.95
CA SER A 47 -31.09 29.02 34.76
C SER A 47 -30.33 28.30 35.88
N SER A 48 -29.34 27.47 35.53
CA SER A 48 -28.05 27.43 36.24
C SER A 48 -26.95 26.84 35.36
N LEU A 49 -25.80 27.51 35.36
CA LEU A 49 -24.60 27.16 34.62
C LEU A 49 -23.97 25.86 35.16
N SER A 50 -23.61 24.94 34.26
CA SER A 50 -22.34 24.17 34.33
C SER A 50 -22.23 23.25 33.11
N SER A 51 -21.65 23.77 32.04
CA SER A 51 -21.24 22.93 30.91
C SER A 51 -19.95 22.18 31.26
N GLN A 52 -20.05 20.88 31.54
CA GLN A 52 -18.89 19.99 31.46
C GLN A 52 -18.62 19.67 29.98
N TYR A 53 -18.02 20.62 29.27
CA TYR A 53 -17.36 20.35 28.00
C TYR A 53 -16.06 19.59 28.31
N ARG A 54 -16.00 18.31 27.94
CA ARG A 54 -14.73 17.60 27.85
C ARG A 54 -14.08 18.00 26.52
N ALA A 55 -13.18 18.97 26.59
CA ALA A 55 -12.34 19.39 25.48
C ALA A 55 -11.56 18.18 24.90
N PRO A 56 -11.30 18.13 23.58
CA PRO A 56 -10.30 17.22 23.04
C PRO A 56 -8.95 17.59 23.66
N SER A 57 -8.30 16.61 24.24
CA SER A 57 -6.96 16.72 24.82
C SER A 57 -6.02 17.45 23.87
N HIS A 58 -5.45 18.55 24.37
CA HIS A 58 -4.40 19.33 23.73
C HIS A 58 -3.32 18.43 23.13
N LEU A 59 -3.11 18.56 21.81
CA LEU A 59 -1.82 18.28 21.17
C LEU A 59 -0.77 19.09 21.91
N THR A 60 0.01 18.43 22.76
CA THR A 60 1.15 19.05 23.42
C THR A 60 2.22 19.22 22.35
N THR A 61 2.31 20.41 21.77
CA THR A 61 3.47 20.83 20.98
C THR A 61 4.66 20.97 21.94
N GLN A 62 5.31 19.85 22.24
CA GLN A 62 6.66 19.90 22.76
C GLN A 62 7.58 20.35 21.63
N GLN A 63 8.34 21.42 21.87
CA GLN A 63 9.45 21.79 21.00
C GLN A 63 10.38 20.58 20.82
N PRO A 64 10.95 20.37 19.63
CA PRO A 64 11.79 19.21 19.38
C PRO A 64 13.04 19.32 20.26
N GLN A 65 13.09 18.53 21.34
CA GLN A 65 14.37 18.22 21.96
C GLN A 65 15.22 17.57 20.89
N GLN A 66 16.28 18.27 20.50
CA GLN A 66 17.27 17.79 19.57
C GLN A 66 17.90 16.53 20.20
N LYS A 67 17.43 15.36 19.78
CA LYS A 67 18.03 14.09 20.18
C LYS A 67 19.46 14.09 19.65
N VAL A 68 20.43 14.27 20.53
CA VAL A 68 21.85 14.15 20.21
C VAL A 68 22.14 12.66 20.10
N TYR A 69 22.13 12.14 18.87
CA TYR A 69 22.47 10.75 18.59
C TYR A 69 23.98 10.55 18.75
N LEU A 70 24.39 9.83 19.80
CA LEU A 70 25.79 9.54 20.07
C LEU A 70 26.29 8.42 19.15
N LYS A 71 27.45 8.66 18.53
CA LYS A 71 28.14 7.73 17.63
C LYS A 71 28.55 6.47 18.41
N GLY A 72 27.80 5.38 18.28
CA GLY A 72 28.10 4.10 18.93
C GLY A 72 26.95 3.45 19.70
N GLU A 73 25.81 4.13 19.88
CA GLU A 73 24.61 3.49 20.40
C GLU A 73 23.91 2.73 19.28
N VAL A 74 24.04 1.40 19.31
CA VAL A 74 23.24 0.49 18.49
C VAL A 74 21.77 0.77 18.78
N TYR A 75 21.12 1.45 17.83
CA TYR A 75 19.69 1.69 17.68
C TYR A 75 18.87 1.05 18.80
N ALA A 76 18.47 1.84 19.80
CA ALA A 76 17.33 1.49 20.65
C ALA A 76 16.06 1.61 19.81
N VAL A 77 15.94 0.77 18.78
CA VAL A 77 14.67 0.43 18.13
C VAL A 77 13.72 0.06 19.26
N ARG A 78 12.45 0.42 19.17
CA ARG A 78 11.41 -0.14 20.06
C ARG A 78 11.15 -1.63 19.76
N ASP A 79 12.21 -2.38 19.43
CA ASP A 79 12.21 -3.73 18.87
C ASP A 79 11.89 -4.81 19.90
N SER A 80 12.11 -4.54 21.19
CA SER A 80 12.12 -5.64 22.14
C SER A 80 11.08 -5.52 23.25
N GLU A 81 10.75 -4.34 23.78
CA GLU A 81 9.79 -4.24 24.88
C GLU A 81 8.33 -4.13 24.43
N TYR A 82 8.03 -3.32 23.41
CA TYR A 82 6.69 -3.21 22.86
C TYR A 82 6.24 -4.54 22.22
N TYR A 83 7.15 -5.17 21.48
CA TYR A 83 6.91 -6.49 20.89
C TYR A 83 6.94 -7.62 21.93
N ARG A 84 7.84 -7.65 22.93
CA ARG A 84 7.75 -8.69 23.99
C ARG A 84 6.44 -8.63 24.77
N ARG A 85 5.92 -7.44 25.09
CA ARG A 85 4.64 -7.29 25.80
C ARG A 85 3.43 -7.73 24.95
N ASN A 86 3.53 -7.66 23.61
CA ASN A 86 2.49 -8.13 22.68
C ASN A 86 2.74 -9.55 22.11
N GLN A 87 3.94 -10.12 22.21
CA GLN A 87 4.30 -11.46 21.73
C GLN A 87 3.66 -12.58 22.54
N SER A 88 3.38 -12.34 23.83
CA SER A 88 2.53 -13.20 24.64
C SER A 88 1.10 -13.33 24.10
N SER A 89 0.73 -12.53 23.07
CA SER A 89 -0.56 -12.62 22.37
C SER A 89 -0.49 -13.21 20.95
N ARG A 90 0.66 -13.67 20.41
CA ARG A 90 0.75 -14.22 19.03
C ARG A 90 1.55 -15.53 18.96
N PRO A 91 0.96 -16.67 19.39
CA PRO A 91 1.70 -17.92 19.55
C PRO A 91 2.27 -18.49 18.25
N GLY A 92 1.70 -18.14 17.08
CA GLY A 92 2.20 -18.59 15.79
C GLY A 92 3.50 -17.91 15.33
N LEU A 93 3.85 -16.77 15.92
CA LEU A 93 5.05 -16.01 15.55
C LEU A 93 6.20 -16.27 16.52
N THR A 94 5.92 -16.44 17.80
CA THR A 94 6.94 -16.60 18.87
C THR A 94 8.06 -17.58 18.51
N PRO A 95 7.80 -18.85 18.14
CA PRO A 95 8.88 -19.80 17.84
C PRO A 95 9.70 -19.41 16.61
N LEU A 96 9.06 -18.79 15.60
CA LEU A 96 9.73 -18.34 14.38
C LEU A 96 10.66 -17.16 14.68
N LEU A 97 10.21 -16.22 15.50
CA LEU A 97 10.99 -15.06 15.90
C LEU A 97 12.15 -15.44 16.84
N THR A 98 11.94 -16.37 17.77
CA THR A 98 13.03 -16.89 18.62
C THR A 98 14.16 -17.47 17.77
N SER A 99 13.83 -18.30 16.78
CA SER A 99 14.82 -18.85 15.85
C SER A 99 15.50 -17.73 15.07
N PHE A 100 14.75 -16.79 14.50
CA PHE A 100 15.28 -15.63 13.79
C PHE A 100 16.29 -14.80 14.61
N TYR A 101 15.93 -14.40 15.84
CA TYR A 101 16.79 -13.54 16.66
C TYR A 101 18.10 -14.23 17.07
N ALA A 102 18.12 -15.57 17.12
CA ALA A 102 19.35 -16.33 17.38
C ALA A 102 20.41 -16.14 16.26
N TYR A 103 19.98 -15.91 15.01
CA TYR A 103 20.90 -15.75 13.87
C TYR A 103 21.24 -14.30 13.55
N LEU A 104 20.50 -13.34 14.10
CA LEU A 104 20.63 -11.93 13.73
C LEU A 104 22.04 -11.38 13.92
N THR A 105 22.73 -11.74 15.00
CA THR A 105 24.10 -11.30 15.28
C THR A 105 25.10 -11.82 14.24
N VAL A 106 24.97 -13.09 13.85
CA VAL A 106 25.85 -13.74 12.87
C VAL A 106 25.65 -13.11 11.49
N VAL A 107 24.39 -12.90 11.09
CA VAL A 107 24.04 -12.26 9.81
C VAL A 107 24.54 -10.82 9.75
N ARG A 108 24.43 -10.05 10.83
CA ARG A 108 24.99 -8.69 10.88
C ARG A 108 26.49 -8.67 10.56
N ALA A 109 27.25 -9.63 11.08
CA ALA A 109 28.68 -9.75 10.79
C ALA A 109 28.93 -10.23 9.34
N GLN A 110 28.19 -11.24 8.89
CA GLN A 110 28.35 -11.84 7.57
C GLN A 110 28.10 -10.84 6.42
N TYR A 111 27.08 -10.00 6.56
CA TYR A 111 26.65 -9.06 5.51
C TYR A 111 27.00 -7.59 5.82
N ALA A 112 28.05 -7.38 6.63
CA ALA A 112 28.53 -6.04 7.00
C ALA A 112 29.20 -5.29 5.85
N SER A 113 29.80 -6.02 4.89
CA SER A 113 30.54 -5.43 3.78
C SER A 113 29.64 -5.09 2.59
N ARG A 114 29.95 -3.96 1.94
CA ARG A 114 29.24 -3.50 0.75
C ARG A 114 29.72 -4.25 -0.48
N SER A 115 28.79 -4.65 -1.36
CA SER A 115 29.13 -5.29 -2.62
C SER A 115 29.92 -4.36 -3.57
N PRO A 116 30.99 -4.83 -4.23
CA PRO A 116 31.70 -4.05 -5.25
C PRO A 116 30.84 -3.77 -6.50
N HIS A 117 29.76 -4.53 -6.71
CA HIS A 117 28.86 -4.37 -7.86
C HIS A 117 27.76 -3.31 -7.64
N LEU A 118 27.63 -2.77 -6.42
CA LEU A 118 26.59 -1.79 -6.10
C LEU A 118 26.70 -0.55 -6.98
N ALA A 119 27.91 0.01 -7.14
CA ALA A 119 28.11 1.23 -7.91
C ALA A 119 27.66 1.08 -9.37
N THR A 120 27.95 -0.07 -9.98
CA THR A 120 27.51 -0.39 -11.36
C THR A 120 25.99 -0.48 -11.46
N LEU A 121 25.33 -1.15 -10.51
CA LEU A 121 23.88 -1.26 -10.46
C LEU A 121 23.23 0.12 -10.31
N THR A 122 23.67 0.90 -9.33
CA THR A 122 23.15 2.24 -9.03
C THR A 122 23.35 3.18 -10.22
N HIS A 123 24.53 3.18 -10.83
CA HIS A 123 24.81 3.98 -12.03
C HIS A 123 23.86 3.64 -13.19
N ARG A 124 23.66 2.34 -13.47
CA ARG A 124 22.72 1.91 -14.52
C ARG A 124 21.29 2.40 -14.25
N LEU A 125 20.79 2.27 -13.02
CA LEU A 125 19.44 2.72 -12.66
C LEU A 125 19.33 4.25 -12.73
N LYS A 126 20.37 5.00 -12.35
CA LYS A 126 20.41 6.46 -12.51
C LYS A 126 20.38 6.87 -13.98
N LEU A 127 21.06 6.13 -14.87
CA LEU A 127 20.98 6.38 -16.32
C LEU A 127 19.56 6.21 -16.87
N ASP A 128 18.83 5.16 -16.45
CA ASP A 128 17.43 4.96 -16.84
C ASP A 128 16.56 6.17 -16.44
N LEU A 129 16.76 6.71 -15.23
CA LEU A 129 15.98 7.83 -14.68
C LEU A 129 16.34 9.19 -15.29
N THR A 130 17.59 9.40 -15.70
CA THR A 130 18.09 10.72 -16.12
C THR A 130 18.14 10.90 -17.62
N ARG A 131 18.24 9.82 -18.41
CA ARG A 131 18.29 9.89 -19.86
C ARG A 131 16.92 10.30 -20.41
N LYS A 132 16.91 11.43 -21.14
CA LYS A 132 15.74 12.01 -21.80
C LYS A 132 15.93 12.06 -23.31
N ARG A 133 14.87 12.39 -24.05
CA ARG A 133 14.80 12.47 -25.52
C ARG A 133 15.05 11.12 -26.20
N VAL A 134 14.53 10.05 -25.60
CA VAL A 134 14.53 8.69 -26.15
C VAL A 134 13.25 8.42 -26.92
N THR A 135 12.12 8.97 -26.49
CA THR A 135 10.81 8.84 -27.17
C THR A 135 10.06 10.16 -27.18
N ASP A 136 9.31 10.42 -28.25
CA ASP A 136 8.36 11.54 -28.34
C ASP A 136 6.97 11.17 -27.78
N ASP A 137 6.67 9.87 -27.62
CA ASP A 137 5.46 9.36 -26.97
C ASP A 137 5.82 8.51 -25.73
N PRO A 138 6.00 9.14 -24.56
CA PRO A 138 6.30 8.42 -23.32
C PRO A 138 5.16 7.48 -22.89
N TRP A 139 3.91 7.85 -23.16
CA TRP A 139 2.76 7.05 -22.73
C TRP A 139 2.66 5.75 -23.51
N ASP A 140 2.94 5.79 -24.81
CA ASP A 140 2.97 4.58 -25.63
C ASP A 140 4.14 3.66 -25.28
N LEU A 141 5.32 4.22 -25.01
CA LEU A 141 6.47 3.45 -24.54
C LEU A 141 6.14 2.68 -23.26
N ALA A 142 5.58 3.36 -22.25
CA ALA A 142 5.17 2.74 -21.00
C ALA A 142 4.11 1.63 -21.20
N ARG A 143 3.14 1.83 -22.12
CA ARG A 143 2.13 0.80 -22.45
C ARG A 143 2.71 -0.41 -23.17
N LYS A 144 3.77 -0.23 -23.97
CA LYS A 144 4.48 -1.32 -24.67
C LYS A 144 5.34 -2.14 -23.71
N TRP A 145 5.90 -1.51 -22.68
CA TRP A 145 6.68 -2.19 -21.63
C TRP A 145 5.85 -3.08 -20.73
N ALA A 146 4.66 -2.63 -20.36
CA ALA A 146 3.84 -3.33 -19.39
C ALA A 146 3.44 -4.73 -19.89
N SER A 147 3.80 -5.74 -19.10
CA SER A 147 3.53 -7.16 -19.34
C SER A 147 2.96 -7.82 -18.09
N PRO A 148 2.43 -9.06 -18.17
CA PRO A 148 1.93 -9.76 -16.99
C PRO A 148 2.99 -10.02 -15.89
N ARG A 149 4.29 -10.03 -16.20
CA ARG A 149 5.36 -10.30 -15.22
C ARG A 149 6.11 -9.06 -14.75
N SER A 150 6.03 -7.96 -15.48
CA SER A 150 6.74 -6.72 -15.16
C SER A 150 6.06 -5.51 -15.80
N LEU A 151 6.03 -4.37 -15.09
CA LEU A 151 5.56 -3.09 -15.60
C LEU A 151 6.67 -2.25 -16.22
N VAL A 152 7.93 -2.50 -15.85
CA VAL A 152 9.10 -1.76 -16.32
C VAL A 152 10.23 -2.75 -16.66
N PRO A 153 10.81 -2.72 -17.88
CA PRO A 153 11.89 -3.63 -18.23
C PRO A 153 13.14 -3.38 -17.39
N ASN A 154 14.02 -4.38 -17.27
CA ASN A 154 15.25 -4.25 -16.48
C ASN A 154 16.16 -3.13 -17.03
N GLU A 155 16.26 -3.01 -18.36
CA GLU A 155 16.83 -1.86 -19.05
C GLU A 155 15.73 -0.93 -19.54
N ALA A 156 15.50 0.17 -18.82
CA ALA A 156 14.36 1.05 -19.06
C ALA A 156 14.75 2.32 -19.81
N LYS A 157 15.29 2.16 -21.03
CA LYS A 157 15.66 3.28 -21.91
C LYS A 157 14.44 4.15 -22.23
N GLY A 158 14.41 5.39 -21.74
CA GLY A 158 13.28 6.31 -21.87
C GLY A 158 12.40 6.41 -20.63
N LEU A 159 12.77 5.76 -19.53
CA LEU A 159 12.10 5.91 -18.24
C LEU A 159 12.15 7.37 -17.77
N GLY A 160 13.28 8.06 -17.96
CA GLY A 160 13.41 9.48 -17.70
C GLY A 160 12.40 10.36 -18.47
N ASP A 161 12.06 10.01 -19.71
CA ASP A 161 11.01 10.72 -20.47
C ASP A 161 9.62 10.49 -19.89
N ILE A 162 9.34 9.24 -19.48
CA ILE A 162 8.05 8.87 -18.88
C ILE A 162 7.83 9.57 -17.55
N LEU A 163 8.83 9.54 -16.66
CA LEU A 163 8.74 10.20 -15.34
C LEU A 163 8.70 11.72 -15.48
N ALA A 164 9.47 12.31 -16.41
CA ALA A 164 9.41 13.74 -16.71
C ALA A 164 8.02 14.15 -17.22
N ALA A 165 7.43 13.37 -18.12
CA ALA A 165 6.07 13.61 -18.60
C ALA A 165 5.05 13.46 -17.47
N LEU A 166 5.19 12.47 -16.58
CA LEU A 166 4.29 12.26 -15.45
C LEU A 166 4.33 13.44 -14.46
N SER A 167 5.53 14.02 -14.27
CA SER A 167 5.74 15.17 -13.40
C SER A 167 5.29 16.51 -14.02
N THR A 168 5.31 16.66 -15.36
CA THR A 168 5.13 17.98 -16.00
C THR A 168 3.92 18.10 -16.93
N ALA A 169 3.42 17.00 -17.52
CA ALA A 169 2.35 17.06 -18.53
C ALA A 169 1.10 17.77 -17.97
N PRO A 170 0.46 18.66 -18.76
CA PRO A 170 -0.74 19.37 -18.33
C PRO A 170 -1.84 18.41 -17.88
N ILE A 171 -2.51 18.74 -16.78
CA ILE A 171 -3.70 18.02 -16.30
C ILE A 171 -4.90 18.59 -17.05
N ILE A 172 -5.62 17.75 -17.78
CA ILE A 172 -6.74 18.15 -18.65
C ILE A 172 -8.11 17.71 -18.13
N ALA A 173 -8.14 16.83 -17.12
CA ALA A 173 -9.34 16.47 -16.39
C ALA A 173 -8.97 15.99 -14.98
N ALA A 174 -9.80 16.33 -14.00
CA ALA A 174 -9.65 15.89 -12.61
C ALA A 174 -11.00 15.47 -12.03
N ASP A 175 -11.00 14.37 -11.27
CA ASP A 175 -12.15 13.91 -10.51
C ASP A 175 -11.69 13.30 -9.19
N ILE A 176 -12.64 13.00 -8.32
CA ILE A 176 -12.40 12.20 -7.12
C ILE A 176 -11.89 10.81 -7.52
N GLY A 177 -11.02 10.24 -6.68
CA GLY A 177 -10.56 8.87 -6.79
C GLY A 177 -11.69 7.85 -6.95
N HIS A 178 -11.51 6.91 -7.88
CA HIS A 178 -12.39 5.74 -7.96
C HIS A 178 -11.98 4.70 -6.90
N GLN A 179 -12.91 4.35 -6.00
CA GLN A 179 -12.77 3.30 -4.97
C GLN A 179 -11.63 3.52 -3.96
N GLY A 180 -11.68 2.79 -2.84
CA GLY A 180 -10.70 2.90 -1.75
C GLY A 180 -11.16 3.82 -0.61
N THR A 181 -10.40 3.81 0.47
CA THR A 181 -10.80 4.44 1.74
C THR A 181 -10.15 5.81 1.97
N GLN A 182 -9.05 6.10 1.26
CA GLN A 182 -8.18 7.26 1.46
C GLN A 182 -8.34 8.31 0.36
N LEU A 183 -7.94 9.55 0.65
CA LEU A 183 -8.03 10.67 -0.29
C LEU A 183 -7.07 10.48 -1.48
N LYS A 184 -7.63 10.54 -2.69
CA LYS A 184 -6.86 10.57 -3.94
C LYS A 184 -7.68 11.22 -5.05
N LEU A 185 -6.99 11.75 -6.06
CA LEU A 185 -7.60 12.30 -7.27
C LEU A 185 -7.37 11.36 -8.46
N SER A 186 -8.40 11.19 -9.29
CA SER A 186 -8.28 10.58 -10.61
C SER A 186 -8.00 11.69 -11.62
N LEU A 187 -6.87 11.62 -12.32
CA LEU A 187 -6.44 12.65 -13.26
C LEU A 187 -6.30 12.08 -14.68
N ARG A 188 -6.48 12.95 -15.67
CA ARG A 188 -6.09 12.70 -17.06
C ARG A 188 -5.09 13.75 -17.51
N LEU A 189 -3.94 13.31 -18.00
CA LEU A 189 -2.86 14.16 -18.51
C LEU A 189 -3.03 14.40 -20.02
N LYS A 190 -2.41 15.46 -20.53
CA LYS A 190 -2.30 15.68 -21.98
C LYS A 190 -1.68 14.45 -22.65
N GLY A 191 -2.26 14.02 -23.77
CA GLY A 191 -1.96 12.72 -24.39
C GLY A 191 -2.85 11.58 -23.88
N GLY A 192 -3.84 11.87 -23.04
CA GLY A 192 -4.90 10.92 -22.63
C GLY A 192 -4.50 9.95 -21.51
N GLN A 193 -3.26 9.98 -21.05
CA GLN A 193 -2.79 9.10 -19.98
C GLN A 193 -3.53 9.39 -18.66
N ARG A 194 -4.07 8.32 -18.04
CA ARG A 194 -4.69 8.39 -16.72
C ARG A 194 -3.62 8.28 -15.62
N ALA A 195 -3.82 8.98 -14.52
CA ALA A 195 -2.96 8.92 -13.36
C ALA A 195 -3.77 9.08 -12.06
N ILE A 196 -3.20 8.63 -10.95
CA ILE A 196 -3.71 8.83 -9.61
C ILE A 196 -2.79 9.83 -8.92
N PHE A 197 -3.37 10.84 -8.27
CA PHE A 197 -2.63 11.74 -7.41
C PHE A 197 -3.01 11.54 -5.94
N LYS A 198 -2.03 11.19 -5.10
CA LYS A 198 -2.20 11.13 -3.64
C LYS A 198 -1.50 12.34 -3.01
N PRO A 199 -2.23 13.23 -2.32
CA PRO A 199 -1.65 14.45 -1.79
C PRO A 199 -0.80 14.20 -0.54
N GLN A 200 0.11 15.13 -0.25
CA GLN A 200 0.87 15.13 0.99
C GLN A 200 -0.04 15.40 2.20
N TRP A 201 0.03 14.51 3.18
CA TRP A 201 -0.61 14.66 4.50
C TRP A 201 0.37 15.01 5.62
N TYR A 202 1.62 14.54 5.49
CA TYR A 202 2.63 14.56 6.54
C TYR A 202 3.94 15.17 6.03
N GLY A 203 4.71 15.78 6.93
CA GLY A 203 6.11 16.13 6.72
C GLY A 203 7.00 14.89 6.59
N ARG A 204 8.24 15.08 6.13
CA ARG A 204 9.20 13.97 6.00
C ARG A 204 9.65 13.41 7.34
N GLU A 205 9.73 14.27 8.36
CA GLU A 205 10.18 13.94 9.71
C GLU A 205 9.03 13.50 10.64
N ASP A 206 7.79 13.51 10.15
CA ASP A 206 6.64 13.10 10.97
C ASP A 206 6.70 11.59 11.23
N VAL A 207 6.76 11.22 12.51
CA VAL A 207 6.69 9.83 12.97
C VAL A 207 5.27 9.55 13.44
N LEU A 208 4.64 8.50 12.88
CA LEU A 208 3.29 8.10 13.25
C LEU A 208 3.33 6.92 14.20
N GLU A 209 3.19 7.20 15.50
CA GLU A 209 3.07 6.17 16.52
C GLU A 209 1.72 5.44 16.40
N GLY A 210 1.74 4.11 16.47
CA GLY A 210 0.52 3.30 16.52
C GLY A 210 0.58 2.01 15.69
N GLY A 211 -0.58 1.60 15.18
CA GLY A 211 -0.70 0.40 14.36
C GLY A 211 -0.03 0.54 13.00
N VAL A 212 0.53 -0.56 12.49
CA VAL A 212 1.33 -0.64 11.24
C VAL A 212 0.64 -0.13 9.96
N TYR A 213 -0.69 0.01 9.97
CA TYR A 213 -1.49 0.54 8.85
C TYR A 213 -2.27 1.82 9.22
N GLY A 214 -1.92 2.43 10.36
CA GLY A 214 -2.55 3.64 10.87
C GLY A 214 -2.24 4.90 10.07
N GLY A 215 -3.08 5.93 10.27
CA GLY A 215 -2.93 7.25 9.64
C GLY A 215 -3.39 7.32 8.19
N TRP A 216 -3.16 8.48 7.57
CA TRP A 216 -3.42 8.74 6.15
C TRP A 216 -2.36 8.10 5.26
N ASP A 217 -2.65 7.99 3.97
CA ASP A 217 -1.64 7.58 2.99
C ASP A 217 -0.52 8.63 2.87
N ARG A 218 0.72 8.15 2.89
CA ARG A 218 1.94 8.93 2.70
C ARG A 218 2.34 8.86 1.23
N HIS A 219 2.24 10.00 0.54
CA HIS A 219 2.51 10.10 -0.90
C HIS A 219 3.97 9.76 -1.24
N ASN A 220 4.91 10.18 -0.39
CA ASN A 220 6.32 9.87 -0.52
C ASN A 220 6.60 8.37 -0.42
N GLY A 221 5.77 7.62 0.31
CA GLY A 221 5.84 6.16 0.36
C GLY A 221 5.55 5.49 -0.99
N GLU A 222 4.62 6.04 -1.78
CA GLU A 222 4.35 5.54 -3.15
C GLU A 222 5.54 5.80 -4.09
N VAL A 223 6.21 6.96 -3.95
CA VAL A 223 7.41 7.29 -4.73
C VAL A 223 8.56 6.35 -4.34
N ALA A 224 8.86 6.25 -3.04
CA ALA A 224 9.91 5.38 -2.53
C ALA A 224 9.70 3.91 -2.91
N ALA A 225 8.45 3.42 -2.84
CA ALA A 225 8.08 2.07 -3.26
C ALA A 225 8.42 1.80 -4.74
N PHE A 226 8.17 2.75 -5.64
CA PHE A 226 8.51 2.60 -7.05
C PHE A 226 10.03 2.44 -7.26
N HIS A 227 10.84 3.32 -6.67
CA HIS A 227 12.29 3.26 -6.78
C HIS A 227 12.87 2.00 -6.12
N LEU A 228 12.36 1.61 -4.95
CA LEU A 228 12.76 0.38 -4.28
C LEU A 228 12.43 -0.87 -5.13
N SER A 229 11.27 -0.89 -5.80
CA SER A 229 10.89 -1.99 -6.69
C SER A 229 11.86 -2.16 -7.87
N ARG A 230 12.37 -1.04 -8.41
CA ARG A 230 13.43 -1.06 -9.44
C ARG A 230 14.75 -1.58 -8.88
N LEU A 231 15.13 -1.12 -7.69
CA LEU A 231 16.38 -1.49 -7.04
C LEU A 231 16.43 -2.99 -6.67
N LEU A 232 15.30 -3.54 -6.22
CA LEU A 232 15.10 -4.97 -5.95
C LEU A 232 14.84 -5.80 -7.21
N ASP A 233 14.80 -5.19 -8.39
CA ASP A 233 14.50 -5.84 -9.68
C ASP A 233 13.13 -6.54 -9.74
N LEU A 234 12.19 -6.12 -8.89
CA LEU A 234 10.81 -6.62 -8.87
C LEU A 234 10.00 -6.01 -10.02
N ASN A 235 10.20 -4.72 -10.28
CA ASN A 235 9.65 -4.00 -11.44
C ASN A 235 8.11 -4.09 -11.62
N THR A 236 7.36 -4.29 -10.53
CA THR A 236 5.91 -4.49 -10.53
C THR A 236 5.12 -3.39 -9.82
N VAL A 237 5.81 -2.39 -9.26
CA VAL A 237 5.16 -1.15 -8.79
C VAL A 237 4.91 -0.24 -10.00
N PRO A 238 3.71 0.33 -10.17
CA PRO A 238 3.45 1.27 -11.26
C PRO A 238 4.35 2.51 -11.19
N LEU A 239 4.70 3.03 -12.37
CA LEU A 239 5.48 4.25 -12.55
C LEU A 239 4.92 5.38 -11.68
N THR A 240 5.73 5.85 -10.73
CA THR A 240 5.32 6.88 -9.76
C THR A 240 6.40 7.93 -9.62
N VAL A 241 6.01 9.20 -9.59
CA VAL A 241 6.92 10.35 -9.44
C VAL A 241 6.31 11.37 -8.49
N GLY A 242 7.15 12.13 -7.79
CA GLY A 242 6.71 13.32 -7.07
C GLY A 242 6.26 14.44 -8.00
N ARG A 243 5.20 15.17 -7.59
CA ARG A 243 4.73 16.36 -8.32
C ARG A 243 4.14 17.40 -7.38
N ARG A 244 4.48 18.67 -7.62
CA ARG A 244 3.81 19.83 -7.02
C ARG A 244 2.76 20.38 -7.99
N ILE A 245 1.52 20.52 -7.52
CA ILE A 245 0.40 21.01 -8.34
C ILE A 245 -0.25 22.24 -7.72
N SER A 246 -0.64 23.22 -8.53
CA SER A 246 -1.47 24.33 -8.06
C SER A 246 -2.92 23.92 -8.11
N LEU A 247 -3.61 23.87 -6.97
CA LEU A 247 -5.04 23.49 -6.94
C LEU A 247 -5.90 24.46 -7.75
N LYS A 248 -5.66 25.78 -7.61
CA LYS A 248 -6.37 26.83 -8.34
C LYS A 248 -6.13 26.80 -9.86
N ARG A 249 -4.90 26.52 -10.29
CA ARG A 249 -4.52 26.63 -11.72
C ARG A 249 -4.62 25.30 -12.47
N HIS A 250 -4.27 24.19 -11.83
CA HIS A 250 -4.15 22.89 -12.51
C HIS A 250 -5.33 21.94 -12.24
N ILE A 251 -6.07 22.11 -11.13
CA ILE A 251 -7.12 21.15 -10.73
C ILE A 251 -8.52 21.74 -10.88
N ILE A 252 -8.83 22.83 -10.16
CA ILE A 252 -10.19 23.42 -10.15
C ILE A 252 -10.75 23.69 -11.56
N PRO A 253 -10.00 24.24 -12.53
CA PRO A 253 -10.52 24.55 -13.86
C PRO A 253 -10.92 23.33 -14.70
N VAL A 254 -10.37 22.16 -14.38
CA VAL A 254 -10.58 20.90 -15.12
C VAL A 254 -11.28 19.84 -14.27
N ALA A 255 -11.78 20.22 -13.09
CA ALA A 255 -12.40 19.34 -12.12
C ALA A 255 -13.89 19.11 -12.42
N THR A 256 -14.38 17.91 -12.11
CA THR A 256 -15.83 17.64 -12.10
C THR A 256 -16.54 18.49 -11.05
N ARG A 257 -17.85 18.71 -11.22
CA ARG A 257 -18.65 19.42 -10.20
C ARG A 257 -18.60 18.72 -8.84
N LYS A 258 -18.56 17.39 -8.84
CA LYS A 258 -18.44 16.58 -7.62
C LYS A 258 -17.17 16.92 -6.86
N LEU A 259 -16.03 17.03 -7.54
CA LEU A 259 -14.75 17.41 -6.94
C LEU A 259 -14.75 18.88 -6.51
N VAL A 260 -15.22 19.81 -7.36
CA VAL A 260 -15.30 21.26 -7.05
C VAL A 260 -16.08 21.53 -5.76
N ASN A 261 -17.18 20.82 -5.53
CA ASN A 261 -18.00 20.96 -4.32
C ASN A 261 -17.29 20.54 -3.01
N THR A 262 -16.09 19.95 -3.12
CA THR A 262 -15.27 19.57 -1.96
C THR A 262 -14.21 20.61 -1.60
N PHE A 263 -14.04 21.65 -2.41
CA PHE A 263 -13.09 22.70 -2.14
C PHE A 263 -13.63 23.70 -1.13
N SER A 264 -12.75 24.17 -0.25
CA SER A 264 -13.00 25.30 0.63
C SER A 264 -11.79 26.21 0.66
N THR A 265 -12.04 27.51 0.70
CA THR A 265 -11.01 28.50 1.02
C THR A 265 -11.01 28.64 2.54
N LYS A 266 -9.93 28.26 3.23
CA LYS A 266 -9.80 28.57 4.66
C LYS A 266 -9.57 30.08 4.83
N ARG A 267 -9.82 30.60 6.05
CA ARG A 267 -9.32 31.92 6.47
C ARG A 267 -7.80 31.84 6.58
N GLY A 268 -7.11 32.20 5.50
CA GLY A 268 -5.68 32.02 5.28
C GLY A 268 -5.48 31.52 3.85
N ASN A 269 -4.62 32.19 3.07
CA ASN A 269 -4.58 32.20 1.59
C ASN A 269 -4.54 30.85 0.82
N GLY A 270 -4.49 29.71 1.50
CA GLY A 270 -4.42 28.37 0.91
C GLY A 270 -5.76 27.82 0.42
N THR A 271 -5.69 27.01 -0.65
CA THR A 271 -6.83 26.26 -1.18
C THR A 271 -6.85 24.88 -0.55
N CYS A 272 -8.01 24.46 -0.03
CA CYS A 272 -8.17 23.16 0.60
C CYS A 272 -9.24 22.34 -0.11
N PHE A 273 -9.13 21.01 -0.03
CA PHE A 273 -10.20 20.10 -0.42
C PHE A 273 -10.18 18.85 0.46
N TYR A 274 -11.37 18.29 0.73
CA TYR A 274 -11.49 17.03 1.47
C TYR A 274 -11.80 15.83 0.58
N GLY A 275 -12.21 16.04 -0.68
CA GLY A 275 -12.58 14.96 -1.60
C GLY A 275 -13.79 14.14 -1.13
N VAL A 276 -13.95 12.93 -1.68
CA VAL A 276 -14.98 11.98 -1.23
C VAL A 276 -14.35 10.59 -1.15
N CYS A 277 -14.22 10.07 0.07
CA CYS A 277 -13.70 8.75 0.39
C CYS A 277 -14.22 8.30 1.77
N HIS A 278 -13.93 7.07 2.20
CA HIS A 278 -14.44 6.53 3.47
C HIS A 278 -14.03 7.36 4.69
N PHE A 279 -12.78 7.84 4.73
CA PHE A 279 -12.27 8.63 5.85
C PHE A 279 -12.33 10.15 5.62
N CYS A 280 -12.67 10.59 4.41
CA CYS A 280 -12.67 12.00 4.01
C CYS A 280 -13.82 12.78 4.65
N ASN A 281 -13.51 13.92 5.27
CA ASN A 281 -14.52 14.80 5.86
C ASN A 281 -14.06 16.27 5.81
N LYS A 282 -15.01 17.20 6.00
CA LYS A 282 -14.76 18.64 5.85
C LYS A 282 -13.82 19.20 6.92
N GLU A 283 -13.73 18.51 8.05
CA GLU A 283 -12.94 18.88 9.21
C GLU A 283 -11.45 18.56 9.02
N THR A 284 -11.13 17.59 8.17
CA THR A 284 -9.76 17.14 7.85
C THR A 284 -9.40 17.27 6.36
N PRO A 285 -9.47 18.48 5.76
CA PRO A 285 -9.09 18.67 4.37
C PRO A 285 -7.56 18.72 4.22
N VAL A 286 -7.07 18.44 3.01
CA VAL A 286 -5.68 18.75 2.62
C VAL A 286 -5.65 20.12 1.96
N CYS A 287 -4.64 20.92 2.31
CA CYS A 287 -4.46 22.29 1.82
C CYS A 287 -3.13 22.44 1.08
N ASP A 288 -3.11 23.28 0.05
CA ASP A 288 -1.85 23.77 -0.51
C ASP A 288 -1.11 24.71 0.46
N ASN A 289 0.18 24.95 0.21
CA ASN A 289 1.00 25.89 0.97
C ASN A 289 0.81 27.37 0.55
N GLY A 290 -0.34 27.72 -0.05
CA GLY A 290 -0.58 29.02 -0.67
C GLY A 290 -0.20 29.09 -2.16
N HIS A 291 0.61 28.15 -2.65
CA HIS A 291 1.01 28.09 -4.07
C HIS A 291 0.75 26.72 -4.69
N THR A 292 1.26 25.67 -4.05
CA THR A 292 1.21 24.30 -4.57
C THR A 292 0.96 23.29 -3.48
N LEU A 293 0.32 22.19 -3.85
CA LEU A 293 0.20 20.97 -3.06
C LEU A 293 1.15 19.93 -3.64
N GLU A 294 2.00 19.37 -2.78
CA GLU A 294 2.84 18.22 -3.12
C GLU A 294 2.02 16.93 -3.10
N GLY A 295 2.39 15.96 -3.92
CA GLY A 295 1.85 14.61 -3.87
C GLY A 295 2.59 13.67 -4.80
N SER A 296 2.21 12.40 -4.77
CA SER A 296 2.68 11.39 -5.71
C SER A 296 1.74 11.32 -6.89
N MET A 297 2.32 11.21 -8.08
CA MET A 297 1.61 10.97 -9.32
C MET A 297 1.96 9.56 -9.80
N THR A 298 0.98 8.64 -9.74
CA THR A 298 1.13 7.25 -10.17
C THR A 298 0.41 7.04 -11.49
N MET A 299 1.13 6.56 -12.51
CA MET A 299 0.55 6.25 -13.81
C MET A 299 -0.45 5.10 -13.70
N TRP A 300 -1.62 5.25 -14.31
CA TRP A 300 -2.61 4.18 -14.37
C TRP A 300 -2.08 3.02 -15.24
N VAL A 301 -2.17 1.79 -14.72
CA VAL A 301 -1.76 0.58 -15.44
C VAL A 301 -2.58 0.41 -16.72
N THR A 302 -1.91 0.04 -17.82
CA THR A 302 -2.54 -0.10 -19.14
C THR A 302 -3.79 -0.99 -19.10
N SER A 303 -4.84 -0.60 -19.86
CA SER A 303 -6.07 -1.38 -19.98
C SER A 303 -5.87 -2.77 -20.61
N ARG A 304 -4.72 -3.00 -21.26
CA ARG A 304 -4.29 -4.32 -21.76
C ARG A 304 -4.01 -5.33 -20.64
N LEU A 305 -3.79 -4.85 -19.42
CA LEU A 305 -3.57 -5.66 -18.22
C LEU A 305 -4.72 -5.42 -17.23
N PRO A 306 -5.93 -5.98 -17.49
CA PRO A 306 -7.04 -5.85 -16.56
C PRO A 306 -6.65 -6.46 -15.22
N LEU A 307 -6.77 -5.68 -14.13
CA LEU A 307 -6.34 -6.07 -12.81
C LEU A 307 -7.50 -6.65 -11.99
N ILE A 308 -7.24 -7.72 -11.24
CA ILE A 308 -8.20 -8.32 -10.30
C ILE A 308 -7.58 -8.45 -8.91
N ASN A 309 -8.40 -8.19 -7.89
CA ASN A 309 -8.02 -8.35 -6.50
C ASN A 309 -8.17 -9.80 -6.06
N GLN A 310 -7.22 -10.27 -5.27
CA GLN A 310 -7.23 -11.56 -4.59
C GLN A 310 -6.96 -11.34 -3.11
N VAL A 311 -7.64 -12.11 -2.24
CA VAL A 311 -7.44 -11.99 -0.79
C VAL A 311 -6.06 -12.51 -0.42
N ASN A 312 -5.30 -11.70 0.33
CA ASN A 312 -4.02 -12.14 0.86
C ASN A 312 -4.26 -13.20 1.96
N PRO A 313 -3.67 -14.42 1.89
CA PRO A 313 -3.80 -15.41 2.96
C PRO A 313 -3.33 -14.90 4.32
N TRP A 314 -2.38 -13.97 4.34
CA TRP A 314 -1.87 -13.30 5.54
C TRP A 314 -2.57 -11.96 5.83
N LYS A 315 -3.80 -11.77 5.37
CA LYS A 315 -4.62 -10.61 5.71
C LYS A 315 -4.79 -10.50 7.23
N ARG A 316 -4.58 -9.31 7.78
CA ARG A 316 -4.80 -8.96 9.20
C ARG A 316 -6.29 -8.93 9.54
N SER A 317 -6.60 -8.99 10.83
CA SER A 317 -7.90 -8.53 11.33
C SER A 317 -7.94 -7.00 11.30
N TYR A 318 -9.03 -6.43 10.79
CA TYR A 318 -9.28 -4.98 10.78
C TYR A 318 -10.36 -4.59 11.79
N ASN A 319 -10.74 -5.52 12.68
CA ASN A 319 -11.73 -5.28 13.71
C ASN A 319 -11.05 -4.67 14.94
N HIS A 320 -11.31 -3.38 15.19
CA HIS A 320 -10.81 -2.64 16.35
C HIS A 320 -11.60 -2.91 17.64
N GLY A 321 -12.31 -4.03 17.71
CA GLY A 321 -13.15 -4.38 18.86
C GLY A 321 -12.35 -4.84 20.08
N PRO A 322 -12.95 -4.84 21.29
CA PRO A 322 -12.28 -5.19 22.55
C PRO A 322 -11.76 -6.63 22.60
N LYS A 323 -12.26 -7.51 21.73
CA LYS A 323 -11.67 -8.84 21.48
C LYS A 323 -10.68 -8.72 20.33
N ASN A 324 -9.41 -8.48 20.65
CA ASN A 324 -8.32 -8.56 19.67
C ASN A 324 -8.27 -9.98 19.10
N THR A 325 -9.02 -10.21 18.02
CA THR A 325 -9.26 -11.55 17.50
C THR A 325 -8.13 -11.86 16.54
N LEU A 326 -7.12 -12.57 17.07
CA LEU A 326 -6.04 -13.09 16.27
C LEU A 326 -6.58 -13.91 15.09
N VAL A 327 -6.00 -13.70 13.92
CA VAL A 327 -6.27 -14.51 12.73
C VAL A 327 -5.41 -15.77 12.72
N GLN A 328 -5.74 -16.72 11.85
CA GLN A 328 -5.14 -18.06 11.88
C GLN A 328 -3.62 -18.05 11.72
N TRP A 329 -3.08 -17.17 10.87
CA TRP A 329 -1.63 -17.08 10.67
C TRP A 329 -0.89 -16.49 11.89
N GLU A 330 -1.56 -15.74 12.77
CA GLU A 330 -0.99 -15.24 14.03
C GLU A 330 -0.98 -16.30 15.13
N LYS A 331 -1.82 -17.34 15.00
CA LYS A 331 -1.97 -18.42 15.99
C LYS A 331 -1.09 -19.63 15.70
N ASP A 332 -0.80 -19.89 14.43
CA ASP A 332 -0.18 -21.13 13.99
C ASP A 332 1.08 -20.88 13.15
N ALA A 333 2.23 -21.31 13.66
CA ALA A 333 3.51 -21.23 12.99
C ALA A 333 3.58 -22.09 11.71
N ALA A 334 2.75 -23.12 11.60
CA ALA A 334 2.64 -23.99 10.43
C ALA A 334 1.55 -23.53 9.43
N TYR A 335 0.99 -22.33 9.58
CA TYR A 335 -0.10 -21.84 8.73
C TYR A 335 0.18 -21.96 7.23
N CYS A 336 1.42 -21.70 6.78
CA CYS A 336 1.78 -21.83 5.37
C CYS A 336 1.56 -23.25 4.81
N GLN A 337 1.68 -24.31 5.63
CA GLN A 337 1.42 -25.69 5.21
C GLN A 337 -0.03 -25.90 4.77
N ARG A 338 -0.98 -25.08 5.25
CA ARG A 338 -2.36 -25.06 4.73
C ARG A 338 -2.48 -24.23 3.47
N VAL A 339 -1.81 -23.08 3.41
CA VAL A 339 -1.85 -22.18 2.24
C VAL A 339 -1.38 -22.91 0.98
N VAL A 340 -0.27 -23.65 1.05
CA VAL A 340 0.30 -24.36 -0.12
C VAL A 340 -0.57 -25.51 -0.64
N ARG A 341 -1.63 -25.90 0.07
CA ARG A 341 -2.53 -26.99 -0.35
C ARG A 341 -3.74 -26.50 -1.15
N VAL A 342 -3.97 -25.20 -1.22
CA VAL A 342 -5.13 -24.62 -1.93
C VAL A 342 -4.70 -23.87 -3.19
N LYS A 343 -5.55 -23.87 -4.22
CA LYS A 343 -5.29 -23.07 -5.42
C LYS A 343 -5.27 -21.57 -5.06
N PRO A 344 -4.42 -20.76 -5.69
CA PRO A 344 -3.48 -21.11 -6.76
C PRO A 344 -2.11 -21.61 -6.26
N PHE A 345 -1.90 -21.84 -4.96
CA PHE A 345 -0.60 -22.20 -4.39
C PHE A 345 -0.24 -23.67 -4.53
N SER A 346 -1.24 -24.54 -4.63
CA SER A 346 -1.04 -25.98 -4.89
C SER A 346 -0.72 -26.33 -6.33
N ASP A 347 -0.80 -25.35 -7.25
CA ASP A 347 -0.45 -25.54 -8.66
C ASP A 347 1.06 -25.36 -8.85
N PRO A 348 1.82 -26.39 -9.27
CA PRO A 348 3.26 -26.28 -9.46
C PRO A 348 3.69 -25.26 -10.53
N SER A 349 2.80 -24.95 -11.47
CA SER A 349 3.05 -23.96 -12.54
C SER A 349 2.80 -22.51 -12.09
N SER A 350 2.22 -22.34 -10.90
CA SER A 350 1.86 -21.04 -10.34
C SER A 350 3.04 -20.40 -9.61
N PRO A 351 3.48 -19.20 -10.00
CA PRO A 351 4.53 -18.47 -9.28
C PRO A 351 4.03 -17.83 -7.99
N ARG A 352 2.73 -17.96 -7.67
CA ARG A 352 2.03 -17.09 -6.73
C ARG A 352 2.59 -17.14 -5.31
N LEU A 353 3.01 -18.32 -4.84
CA LEU A 353 3.60 -18.44 -3.51
C LEU A 353 4.88 -17.60 -3.41
N LEU A 354 5.80 -17.77 -4.36
CA LEU A 354 7.05 -17.02 -4.41
C LEU A 354 6.80 -15.51 -4.61
N ASP A 355 5.83 -15.14 -5.46
CA ASP A 355 5.44 -13.73 -5.62
C ASP A 355 4.95 -13.11 -4.29
N LEU A 356 4.23 -13.88 -3.44
CA LEU A 356 3.82 -13.40 -2.11
C LEU A 356 4.98 -13.30 -1.12
N MET A 357 6.00 -14.17 -1.24
CA MET A 357 7.21 -14.07 -0.41
C MET A 357 7.99 -12.81 -0.76
N GLU A 358 8.16 -12.52 -2.06
CA GLU A 358 8.77 -11.28 -2.54
C GLU A 358 7.97 -10.04 -2.13
N ALA A 359 6.63 -10.10 -2.22
CA ALA A 359 5.76 -9.03 -1.74
C ALA A 359 5.89 -8.81 -0.22
N SER A 360 6.01 -9.89 0.58
CA SER A 360 6.22 -9.81 2.03
C SER A 360 7.57 -9.17 2.38
N VAL A 361 8.65 -9.52 1.65
CA VAL A 361 9.96 -8.87 1.79
C VAL A 361 9.85 -7.39 1.45
N PHE A 362 9.23 -7.04 0.32
CA PHE A 362 9.04 -5.67 -0.11
C PHE A 362 8.24 -4.85 0.91
N ASP A 363 7.10 -5.37 1.35
CA ASP A 363 6.24 -4.74 2.35
C ASP A 363 6.94 -4.58 3.70
N PHE A 364 7.77 -5.54 4.10
CA PHE A 364 8.53 -5.44 5.35
C PHE A 364 9.61 -4.35 5.27
N LEU A 365 10.35 -4.23 4.16
CA LEU A 365 11.36 -3.17 4.01
C LEU A 365 10.74 -1.78 4.15
N ILE A 366 9.57 -1.56 3.54
CA ILE A 366 8.86 -0.28 3.58
C ILE A 366 7.89 -0.15 4.77
N GLN A 367 7.73 -1.20 5.58
CA GLN A 367 6.75 -1.29 6.67
C GLN A 367 5.30 -1.05 6.23
N ASN A 368 4.89 -1.62 5.10
CA ASN A 368 3.49 -1.62 4.66
C ASN A 368 2.71 -2.77 5.31
N GLY A 369 1.97 -2.46 6.37
CA GLY A 369 1.10 -3.41 7.04
C GLY A 369 -0.31 -3.58 6.45
N ASP A 370 -0.64 -2.90 5.35
CA ASP A 370 -2.02 -2.85 4.84
C ASP A 370 -2.26 -3.72 3.59
N ARG A 371 -1.39 -4.70 3.33
CA ARG A 371 -1.51 -5.65 2.20
C ARG A 371 -2.63 -6.69 2.43
N HIS A 372 -3.88 -6.25 2.53
CA HIS A 372 -5.02 -7.16 2.73
C HIS A 372 -5.49 -7.88 1.46
N HIS A 373 -5.19 -7.31 0.29
CA HIS A 373 -5.36 -7.93 -1.02
C HIS A 373 -4.05 -7.85 -1.78
N TYR A 374 -3.87 -8.77 -2.74
CA TYR A 374 -2.85 -8.65 -3.77
C TYR A 374 -3.51 -8.59 -5.14
N VAL A 375 -2.82 -7.98 -6.10
CA VAL A 375 -3.39 -7.67 -7.42
C VAL A 375 -2.67 -8.45 -8.50
N VAL A 376 -3.44 -9.05 -9.40
CA VAL A 376 -2.92 -9.88 -10.50
C VAL A 376 -3.61 -9.51 -11.81
N VAL A 377 -3.05 -9.94 -12.94
CA VAL A 377 -3.66 -9.71 -14.25
C VAL A 377 -4.73 -10.78 -14.51
N ALA A 378 -5.95 -10.34 -14.81
CA ALA A 378 -7.09 -11.21 -15.07
C ALA A 378 -6.81 -12.18 -16.24
N GLY A 379 -7.18 -13.45 -16.07
CA GLY A 379 -6.97 -14.48 -17.09
C GLY A 379 -5.49 -14.83 -17.35
N LYS A 380 -4.55 -14.33 -16.53
CA LYS A 380 -3.11 -14.64 -16.63
C LYS A 380 -2.61 -15.21 -15.29
N PRO A 381 -2.83 -16.52 -15.02
CA PRO A 381 -2.50 -17.12 -13.72
C PRO A 381 -1.02 -16.99 -13.33
N GLN A 382 -0.13 -16.98 -14.33
CA GLN A 382 1.31 -16.79 -14.15
C GLN A 382 1.75 -15.33 -13.95
N SER A 383 0.83 -14.35 -13.97
CA SER A 383 1.19 -12.94 -13.78
C SER A 383 1.86 -12.71 -12.42
N ALA A 384 2.79 -11.76 -12.37
CA ALA A 384 3.33 -11.29 -11.11
C ALA A 384 2.24 -10.63 -10.26
N ILE A 385 2.54 -10.42 -8.98
CA ILE A 385 1.77 -9.50 -8.14
C ILE A 385 2.14 -8.08 -8.53
N ILE A 386 1.12 -7.28 -8.86
CA ILE A 386 1.28 -5.84 -9.06
C ILE A 386 1.21 -5.16 -7.69
N LEU A 387 2.29 -4.53 -7.28
CA LEU A 387 2.46 -3.94 -5.95
C LEU A 387 1.84 -2.53 -5.90
N LEU A 388 0.50 -2.47 -5.86
CA LEU A 388 -0.29 -1.23 -5.73
C LEU A 388 -0.39 -0.74 -4.29
N ASP A 389 -0.90 0.46 -4.04
CA ASP A 389 -1.27 0.95 -2.70
C ASP A 389 -0.17 0.81 -1.63
N ASN A 390 0.94 1.53 -1.83
CA ASN A 390 2.07 1.55 -0.90
C ASN A 390 2.03 2.77 0.04
N GLY A 391 0.97 3.56 0.00
CA GLY A 391 0.78 4.76 0.86
C GLY A 391 0.80 4.48 2.37
N LYS A 392 0.62 3.23 2.81
CA LYS A 392 0.77 2.84 4.23
C LYS A 392 2.20 2.45 4.65
N SER A 393 3.20 2.75 3.83
CA SER A 393 4.63 2.55 4.11
C SER A 393 5.32 3.72 4.83
N PHE A 394 6.47 3.53 5.47
CA PHE A 394 7.30 4.59 6.09
C PHE A 394 6.57 5.47 7.11
N ALA A 395 5.89 4.86 8.09
CA ALA A 395 5.24 5.57 9.20
C ALA A 395 6.21 5.89 10.35
N ASP A 396 7.06 4.91 10.69
CA ASP A 396 7.94 4.97 11.84
C ASP A 396 9.30 4.30 11.47
N PRO A 397 10.42 5.04 11.49
CA PRO A 397 11.76 4.48 11.25
C PRO A 397 12.30 3.68 12.45
N ASP A 398 11.74 3.87 13.65
CA ASP A 398 12.24 3.30 14.91
C ASP A 398 11.51 2.02 15.33
N VAL A 399 10.63 1.49 14.47
CA VAL A 399 9.86 0.26 14.68
C VAL A 399 9.95 -0.65 13.45
N ASP A 400 10.20 -1.94 13.70
CA ASP A 400 10.15 -2.99 12.68
C ASP A 400 9.02 -3.97 13.00
N HIS A 401 7.93 -3.90 12.24
CA HIS A 401 6.79 -4.79 12.39
C HIS A 401 7.07 -6.16 11.78
N MET A 402 7.69 -7.03 12.58
CA MET A 402 8.08 -8.39 12.19
C MET A 402 6.91 -9.26 11.70
N ASP A 403 5.67 -8.91 12.07
CA ASP A 403 4.51 -9.64 11.59
C ASP A 403 4.28 -9.53 10.07
N ILE A 404 4.78 -8.47 9.41
CA ILE A 404 4.76 -8.33 7.95
C ILE A 404 5.62 -9.41 7.27
N LEU A 405 6.72 -9.85 7.92
CA LEU A 405 7.66 -10.84 7.40
C LEU A 405 7.22 -12.30 7.67
N THR A 406 6.10 -12.48 8.40
CA THR A 406 5.56 -13.80 8.76
C THR A 406 5.35 -14.75 7.57
N PRO A 407 4.85 -14.32 6.39
CA PRO A 407 4.75 -15.21 5.24
C PRO A 407 6.07 -15.90 4.91
N LEU A 408 7.17 -15.14 4.87
CA LEU A 408 8.51 -15.68 4.61
C LEU A 408 8.97 -16.64 5.71
N LEU A 409 8.79 -16.26 6.98
CA LEU A 409 9.17 -17.09 8.13
C LEU A 409 8.38 -18.41 8.20
N GLN A 410 7.12 -18.41 7.78
CA GLN A 410 6.27 -19.61 7.81
C GLN A 410 6.54 -20.52 6.60
N CYS A 411 6.71 -19.95 5.42
CA CYS A 411 6.88 -20.73 4.19
C CYS A 411 8.32 -21.14 3.92
N CYS A 412 9.30 -20.33 4.35
CA CYS A 412 10.73 -20.52 4.05
C CYS A 412 11.00 -20.77 2.58
N ARG A 413 10.46 -19.92 1.71
CA ARG A 413 10.72 -19.98 0.27
C ARG A 413 11.00 -18.58 -0.27
N LEU A 414 12.01 -18.44 -1.12
CA LEU A 414 12.28 -17.21 -1.86
C LEU A 414 12.93 -17.57 -3.20
N ARG A 415 12.79 -16.70 -4.21
CA ARG A 415 13.57 -16.89 -5.44
C ARG A 415 15.05 -16.66 -5.17
N GLN A 416 15.90 -17.49 -5.77
CA GLN A 416 17.34 -17.33 -5.67
C GLN A 416 17.79 -15.95 -6.15
N VAL A 417 17.27 -15.47 -7.29
CA VAL A 417 17.62 -14.13 -7.84
C VAL A 417 17.27 -12.99 -6.89
N THR A 418 16.20 -13.14 -6.09
CA THR A 418 15.79 -12.14 -5.11
C THR A 418 16.71 -12.17 -3.90
N TYR A 419 17.10 -13.36 -3.42
CA TYR A 419 18.12 -13.49 -2.37
C TYR A 419 19.45 -12.86 -2.78
N GLU A 420 19.96 -13.18 -3.97
CA GLU A 420 21.21 -12.61 -4.50
C GLU A 420 21.15 -11.09 -4.59
N ARG A 421 20.01 -10.53 -5.01
CA ARG A 421 19.78 -9.08 -5.02
C ARG A 421 19.81 -8.48 -3.62
N LEU A 422 19.20 -9.13 -2.63
CA LEU A 422 19.20 -8.68 -1.23
C LEU A 422 20.63 -8.68 -0.65
N VAL A 423 21.42 -9.72 -0.94
CA VAL A 423 22.85 -9.79 -0.55
C VAL A 423 23.67 -8.71 -1.24
N LEU A 424 23.45 -8.44 -2.53
CA LEU A 424 24.14 -7.35 -3.23
C LEU A 424 23.90 -5.98 -2.55
N LEU A 425 22.68 -5.77 -2.04
CA LEU A 425 22.25 -4.53 -1.40
C LEU A 425 22.59 -4.45 0.10
N SER A 426 23.21 -5.47 0.70
CA SER A 426 23.62 -5.42 2.11
C SER A 426 24.83 -4.50 2.36
N GLY A 427 25.29 -4.41 3.61
CA GLY A 427 26.44 -3.56 3.97
C GLY A 427 26.21 -2.06 3.78
N GLY A 428 24.97 -1.61 3.99
CA GLY A 428 24.56 -0.23 3.74
C GLY A 428 24.37 0.12 2.25
N GLY A 429 24.27 -0.89 1.39
CA GLY A 429 24.09 -0.68 -0.05
C GLY A 429 22.66 -0.26 -0.43
N LEU A 430 21.65 -0.76 0.30
CA LEU A 430 20.25 -0.49 0.04
C LEU A 430 19.92 0.99 0.29
N SER A 431 20.26 1.50 1.48
CA SER A 431 20.10 2.91 1.82
C SER A 431 20.79 3.82 0.82
N GLN A 432 22.10 3.60 0.58
CA GLN A 432 22.90 4.42 -0.32
C GLN A 432 22.30 4.47 -1.73
N ALA A 433 22.04 3.31 -2.32
CA ALA A 433 21.52 3.26 -3.69
C ALA A 433 20.12 3.87 -3.78
N LEU A 434 19.24 3.61 -2.81
CA LEU A 434 17.91 4.18 -2.82
C LEU A 434 17.93 5.70 -2.62
N GLU A 435 18.77 6.21 -1.72
CA GLU A 435 18.96 7.65 -1.50
C GLU A 435 19.42 8.35 -2.77
N GLU A 436 20.42 7.80 -3.47
CA GLU A 436 20.90 8.33 -4.75
C GLU A 436 19.81 8.35 -5.84
N LEU A 437 18.94 7.34 -5.88
CA LEU A 437 17.84 7.26 -6.84
C LEU A 437 16.71 8.24 -6.49
N LEU A 438 16.39 8.39 -5.21
CA LEU A 438 15.33 9.30 -4.73
C LEU A 438 15.75 10.78 -4.79
N ALA A 439 17.05 11.08 -4.72
CA ALA A 439 17.57 12.42 -4.94
C ALA A 439 17.29 12.98 -6.35
N LEU A 440 16.95 12.10 -7.32
CA LEU A 440 16.59 12.49 -8.67
C LEU A 440 15.09 12.82 -8.83
N ASP A 441 14.26 12.52 -7.82
CA ASP A 441 12.83 12.80 -7.90
C ASP A 441 12.54 14.31 -7.66
N PRO A 442 11.58 14.92 -8.38
CA PRO A 442 11.21 16.33 -8.22
C PRO A 442 10.76 16.76 -6.81
N ILE A 443 10.40 15.84 -5.92
CA ILE A 443 10.04 16.15 -4.52
C ILE A 443 11.14 15.78 -3.52
N ALA A 444 12.37 15.55 -3.99
CA ALA A 444 13.51 15.32 -3.10
C ALA A 444 13.64 16.45 -2.05
N PRO A 445 13.95 16.11 -0.78
CA PRO A 445 14.12 14.76 -0.24
C PRO A 445 12.79 13.98 -0.17
N VAL A 446 12.79 12.70 -0.55
CA VAL A 446 11.58 11.84 -0.54
C VAL A 446 11.38 11.17 0.82
N LEU A 447 12.45 10.77 1.50
CA LEU A 447 12.43 10.15 2.82
C LEU A 447 13.32 10.94 3.78
N ALA A 448 12.98 10.92 5.07
CA ALA A 448 13.89 11.37 6.14
C ALA A 448 15.07 10.40 6.28
N SER A 449 16.21 10.90 6.75
CA SER A 449 17.45 10.12 6.87
C SER A 449 17.30 8.87 7.74
N SER A 450 16.47 8.94 8.79
CA SER A 450 16.17 7.82 9.69
C SER A 450 15.54 6.61 8.99
N HIS A 451 14.80 6.82 7.90
CA HIS A 451 14.23 5.71 7.12
C HIS A 451 15.28 4.96 6.30
N PHE A 452 16.38 5.59 5.92
CA PHE A 452 17.48 4.91 5.22
C PHE A 452 18.22 3.95 6.16
N ASP A 453 18.52 4.38 7.38
CA ASP A 453 19.07 3.50 8.43
C ASP A 453 18.13 2.32 8.74
N ALA A 454 16.82 2.59 8.80
CA ALA A 454 15.81 1.57 9.04
C ALA A 454 15.75 0.53 7.90
N LEU A 455 15.91 0.95 6.64
CA LEU A 455 15.92 0.05 5.49
C LEU A 455 17.07 -0.95 5.55
N ASP A 456 18.29 -0.51 5.87
CA ASP A 456 19.44 -1.41 6.01
C ASP A 456 19.27 -2.39 7.17
N ARG A 457 18.76 -1.91 8.31
CA ARG A 457 18.44 -2.76 9.45
C ARG A 457 17.41 -3.83 9.09
N ARG A 458 16.33 -3.44 8.40
CA ARG A 458 15.27 -4.36 7.94
C ARG A 458 15.79 -5.35 6.90
N LEU A 459 16.69 -4.94 6.01
CA LEU A 459 17.33 -5.87 5.07
C LEU A 459 18.08 -6.99 5.79
N LEU A 460 18.83 -6.65 6.85
CA LEU A 460 19.49 -7.66 7.68
C LEU A 460 18.48 -8.57 8.40
N HIS A 461 17.32 -8.06 8.80
CA HIS A 461 16.24 -8.89 9.34
C HIS A 461 15.68 -9.87 8.29
N VAL A 462 15.57 -9.47 7.02
CA VAL A 462 15.16 -10.39 5.95
C VAL A 462 16.21 -11.49 5.75
N LEU A 463 17.50 -11.14 5.70
CA LEU A 463 18.58 -12.13 5.54
C LEU A 463 18.65 -13.10 6.74
N ALA A 464 18.49 -12.62 7.97
CA ALA A 464 18.44 -13.47 9.16
C ALA A 464 17.20 -14.39 9.20
N ALA A 465 16.06 -13.94 8.66
CA ALA A 465 14.89 -14.83 8.50
C ALA A 465 15.18 -15.98 7.53
N LEU A 466 15.90 -15.71 6.44
CA LEU A 466 16.31 -16.72 5.46
C LEU A 466 17.35 -17.68 6.00
N ASP A 467 18.35 -17.21 6.75
CA ASP A 467 19.34 -18.06 7.41
C ASP A 467 18.67 -18.95 8.49
N ALA A 468 17.74 -18.42 9.27
CA ALA A 468 16.96 -19.24 10.21
C ALA A 468 16.14 -20.33 9.49
N CYS A 469 15.56 -20.00 8.32
CA CYS A 469 14.90 -20.97 7.46
C CYS A 469 15.86 -22.05 6.93
N LYS A 470 17.06 -21.65 6.48
CA LYS A 470 18.09 -22.55 5.95
C LYS A 470 18.49 -23.57 7.01
N GLU A 471 18.79 -23.12 8.22
CA GLU A 471 19.19 -24.00 9.33
C GLU A 471 18.05 -24.95 9.73
N ARG A 472 16.82 -24.42 9.86
CA ARG A 472 15.66 -25.23 10.22
C ARG A 472 15.31 -26.31 9.19
N LEU A 473 15.52 -26.02 7.90
CA LEU A 473 15.19 -26.94 6.81
C LEU A 473 16.38 -27.79 6.34
N GLY A 474 17.59 -27.57 6.85
CA GLY A 474 18.77 -28.36 6.50
C GLY A 474 19.45 -27.96 5.19
N GLY A 475 19.32 -26.70 4.76
CA GLY A 475 20.11 -26.13 3.66
C GLY A 475 19.37 -25.18 2.71
N TRP A 476 20.15 -24.48 1.88
CA TRP A 476 19.64 -23.46 0.96
C TRP A 476 18.71 -24.02 -0.12
N HIS A 477 18.92 -25.27 -0.56
CA HIS A 477 18.11 -25.93 -1.58
C HIS A 477 16.64 -26.17 -1.17
N HIS A 478 16.32 -26.01 0.12
CA HIS A 478 14.95 -26.03 0.63
C HIS A 478 14.31 -24.64 0.75
N VAL A 479 15.11 -23.58 0.64
CA VAL A 479 14.69 -22.18 0.86
C VAL A 479 14.70 -21.38 -0.44
N LEU A 480 15.70 -21.59 -1.30
CA LEU A 480 15.91 -20.86 -2.54
C LEU A 480 15.42 -21.70 -3.74
N PHE A 481 14.56 -21.10 -4.56
CA PHE A 481 13.89 -21.72 -5.71
C PHE A 481 14.12 -20.95 -7.00
#